data_AF-A0AAN5XMI2-F1
#
_entry.id   AF-A0AAN5XMI2-F1
#
_cell.length_a   1.000
_cell.length_b   1.000
_cell.length_c   1.000
_cell.angle_alpha   90.00
_cell.angle_beta   90.00
_cell.angle_gamma   90.00
#
_symmetry.space_group_name_H-M   'P 1'
#
loop_
_entity.id
_entity.type
_entity.pdbx_description
1 polymer ?
#
loop_
_entity_poly.entity_id
_entity_poly.type
_entity_poly.pdbx_seq_one_letter_code
_entity_poly.pdbx_strand_id
1 'polypeptide(L)'
;MIKMAKPEMMNELKEIVYKFFPKNIMKEEELYEESKEHKRFVELKESFIENESSQKEVLSLIESIFCDYHVSDCTDLNLYNCLEYNVLLNGREPMLNDDIDWIRKSRGERLDLRIFVSLLEKYYYYYVLKTTYDEEVREWTFEIIDVEMDTICEFEKRMNTKGFIRVEREVARTAIPDIETECLRMGEVNVFHALFTDSVSEI
;
A
#
# COMPACT_ATOMS: atom_id res chain seq x y z
N MET A 1 16.86 1.16 15.86
CA MET A 1 17.14 1.01 14.41
C MET A 1 15.86 0.49 13.78
N ILE A 2 15.26 1.25 12.85
CA ILE A 2 14.04 0.83 12.16
C ILE A 2 14.39 -0.39 11.30
N LYS A 3 13.60 -1.47 11.38
CA LYS A 3 13.80 -2.63 10.50
C LYS A 3 13.16 -2.33 9.15
N MET A 4 13.97 -2.46 8.12
CA MET A 4 13.57 -2.27 6.74
C MET A 4 13.87 -3.57 5.99
N ALA A 5 12.98 -3.94 5.08
CA ALA A 5 13.22 -5.05 4.16
C ALA A 5 14.34 -4.62 3.23
N LYS A 6 15.43 -5.39 3.24
CA LYS A 6 16.60 -5.13 2.41
C LYS A 6 16.63 -6.11 1.23
N PRO A 7 17.42 -5.84 0.18
CA PRO A 7 17.58 -6.76 -0.94
C PRO A 7 17.95 -8.20 -0.51
N GLU A 8 18.66 -8.39 0.61
CA GLU A 8 19.01 -9.74 1.10
C GLU A 8 17.79 -10.54 1.60
N MET A 9 16.68 -9.88 1.94
CA MET A 9 15.43 -10.50 2.38
C MET A 9 14.53 -10.95 1.21
N MET A 10 14.98 -10.76 -0.04
CA MET A 10 14.18 -11.06 -1.22
C MET A 10 13.74 -12.53 -1.31
N ASN A 11 14.59 -13.46 -0.88
CA ASN A 11 14.23 -14.88 -0.88
C ASN A 11 13.09 -15.15 0.12
N GLU A 12 13.14 -14.57 1.32
CA GLU A 12 12.09 -14.70 2.32
C GLU A 12 10.77 -14.07 1.84
N LEU A 13 10.84 -12.89 1.20
CA LEU A 13 9.67 -12.23 0.61
C LEU A 13 9.04 -13.08 -0.49
N LYS A 14 9.84 -13.65 -1.39
CA LYS A 14 9.35 -14.57 -2.42
C LYS A 14 8.73 -15.82 -1.81
N GLU A 15 9.32 -16.40 -0.77
CA GLU A 15 8.75 -17.53 -0.06
C GLU A 15 7.41 -17.19 0.62
N ILE A 16 7.23 -15.96 1.10
CA ILE A 16 5.94 -15.48 1.61
C ILE A 16 4.93 -15.41 0.46
N VAL A 17 5.27 -14.74 -0.63
CA VAL A 17 4.40 -14.58 -1.80
C VAL A 17 3.98 -15.94 -2.36
N TYR A 18 4.90 -16.87 -2.57
CA TYR A 18 4.60 -18.19 -3.14
C TYR A 18 3.79 -19.11 -2.22
N LYS A 19 3.54 -18.73 -0.96
CA LYS A 19 2.55 -19.44 -0.12
C LYS A 19 1.11 -19.14 -0.53
N PHE A 20 0.89 -18.06 -1.26
CA PHE A 20 -0.42 -17.50 -1.57
C PHE A 20 -0.67 -17.31 -3.07
N PHE A 21 0.39 -17.20 -3.86
CA PHE A 21 0.31 -17.06 -5.32
C PHE A 21 0.88 -18.31 -6.02
N PRO A 22 0.07 -18.99 -6.85
CA PRO A 22 0.52 -20.14 -7.62
C PRO A 22 1.59 -19.74 -8.63
N LYS A 23 2.62 -20.55 -8.73
CA LYS A 23 3.75 -20.30 -9.63
C LYS A 23 3.55 -20.90 -11.01
N ASN A 24 3.78 -20.10 -12.05
CA ASN A 24 3.70 -20.52 -13.46
C ASN A 24 2.35 -21.15 -13.83
N ILE A 25 1.28 -20.71 -13.17
CA ILE A 25 -0.10 -21.05 -13.52
C ILE A 25 -0.81 -19.73 -13.81
N MET A 26 -1.40 -19.59 -14.99
CA MET A 26 -2.13 -18.38 -15.34
C MET A 26 -3.44 -18.32 -14.56
N LYS A 27 -3.90 -17.12 -14.24
CA LYS A 27 -5.13 -16.95 -13.44
C LYS A 27 -6.38 -17.51 -14.11
N GLU A 28 -6.43 -17.49 -15.44
CA GLU A 28 -7.54 -18.02 -16.22
C GLU A 28 -7.59 -19.56 -16.23
N GLU A 29 -6.53 -20.24 -15.77
CA GLU A 29 -6.50 -21.70 -15.68
C GLU A 29 -7.26 -22.20 -14.45
N GLU A 30 -8.09 -23.24 -14.62
CA GLU A 30 -8.79 -23.92 -13.51
C GLU A 30 -7.82 -24.37 -12.41
N LEU A 31 -6.60 -24.77 -12.79
CA LEU A 31 -5.54 -25.15 -11.86
C LEU A 31 -5.14 -24.04 -10.90
N TYR A 32 -5.34 -22.76 -11.26
CA TYR A 32 -5.05 -21.62 -10.39
C TYR A 32 -6.02 -21.59 -9.22
N GLU A 33 -7.32 -21.64 -9.51
CA GLU A 33 -8.37 -21.64 -8.49
C GLU A 33 -8.31 -22.91 -7.61
N GLU A 34 -7.92 -24.03 -8.19
CA GLU A 34 -7.78 -25.29 -7.47
C GLU A 34 -6.52 -25.39 -6.61
N SER A 35 -5.53 -24.53 -6.85
CA SER A 35 -4.24 -24.54 -6.16
C SER A 35 -4.38 -24.36 -4.65
N LYS A 36 -3.39 -24.87 -3.90
CA LYS A 36 -3.39 -24.72 -2.43
C LYS A 36 -3.08 -23.30 -2.02
N GLU A 37 -2.24 -22.63 -2.81
CA GLU A 37 -1.78 -21.26 -2.64
C GLU A 37 -2.97 -20.31 -2.74
N HIS A 38 -3.75 -20.39 -3.82
CA HIS A 38 -4.91 -19.53 -4.01
C HIS A 38 -6.00 -19.77 -2.95
N LYS A 39 -6.30 -21.04 -2.62
CA LYS A 39 -7.27 -21.37 -1.55
C LYS A 39 -6.85 -20.77 -0.21
N ARG A 40 -5.57 -20.90 0.14
CA ARG A 40 -5.02 -20.30 1.36
C ARG A 40 -5.14 -18.77 1.33
N PHE A 41 -4.97 -18.16 0.16
CA PHE A 41 -5.11 -16.72 0.00
C PHE A 41 -6.55 -16.25 0.19
N VAL A 42 -7.53 -16.96 -0.37
CA VAL A 42 -8.96 -16.69 -0.17
C VAL A 42 -9.34 -16.81 1.30
N GLU A 43 -8.95 -17.90 1.96
CA GLU A 43 -9.19 -18.11 3.40
C GLU A 43 -8.60 -16.98 4.26
N LEU A 44 -7.40 -16.52 3.91
CA LEU A 44 -6.77 -15.38 4.59
C LEU A 44 -7.61 -14.11 4.44
N LYS A 45 -8.04 -13.77 3.23
CA LYS A 45 -8.86 -12.56 2.97
C LYS A 45 -10.18 -12.63 3.74
N GLU A 46 -10.87 -13.77 3.69
CA GLU A 46 -12.12 -13.99 4.43
C GLU A 46 -11.91 -13.78 5.93
N SER A 47 -10.84 -14.34 6.50
CA SER A 47 -10.53 -14.16 7.93
C SER A 47 -10.29 -12.70 8.32
N PHE A 48 -9.73 -11.88 7.42
CA PHE A 48 -9.54 -10.45 7.66
C PHE A 48 -10.84 -9.67 7.53
N ILE A 49 -11.69 -10.01 6.54
CA ILE A 49 -13.02 -9.40 6.36
C ILE A 49 -13.90 -9.67 7.57
N GLU A 50 -13.87 -10.87 8.13
CA GLU A 50 -14.62 -11.23 9.34
C GLU A 50 -14.03 -10.62 10.62
N ASN A 51 -12.72 -10.32 10.64
CA ASN A 51 -12.00 -9.80 11.80
C ASN A 51 -11.80 -8.28 11.73
N GLU A 52 -12.88 -7.53 11.96
CA GLU A 52 -12.82 -6.05 12.05
C GLU A 52 -11.82 -5.54 13.10
N SER A 53 -11.55 -6.32 14.15
CA SER A 53 -10.69 -5.87 15.26
C SER A 53 -9.24 -5.62 14.82
N SER A 54 -8.72 -6.43 13.90
CA SER A 54 -7.34 -6.30 13.43
C SER A 54 -7.16 -5.08 12.52
N GLN A 55 -8.17 -4.80 11.67
CA GLN A 55 -8.20 -3.61 10.82
C GLN A 55 -8.29 -2.32 11.67
N LYS A 56 -9.15 -2.33 12.69
CA LYS A 56 -9.31 -1.21 13.62
C LYS A 56 -8.03 -0.91 14.41
N GLU A 57 -7.23 -1.92 14.77
CA GLU A 57 -5.97 -1.67 15.50
C GLU A 57 -4.98 -0.85 14.65
N VAL A 58 -4.83 -1.18 13.37
CA VAL A 58 -3.92 -0.46 12.46
C VAL A 58 -4.42 0.96 12.21
N LEU A 59 -5.71 1.12 11.92
CA LEU A 59 -6.31 2.45 11.72
C LEU A 59 -6.16 3.32 12.99
N SER A 60 -6.51 2.79 14.16
CA SER A 60 -6.37 3.51 15.44
C SER A 60 -4.92 3.91 15.72
N LEU A 61 -3.95 3.07 15.34
CA LEU A 61 -2.53 3.42 15.44
C LEU A 61 -2.21 4.63 14.57
N ILE A 62 -2.60 4.61 13.29
CA ILE A 62 -2.38 5.70 12.34
C ILE A 62 -3.06 6.98 12.83
N GLU A 63 -4.34 6.93 13.18
CA GLU A 63 -5.10 8.09 13.69
C GLU A 63 -4.47 8.69 14.96
N SER A 64 -3.91 7.85 15.84
CA SER A 64 -3.25 8.34 17.06
C SER A 64 -1.95 9.10 16.78
N ILE A 65 -1.24 8.72 15.71
CA ILE A 65 0.03 9.34 15.32
C ILE A 65 -0.23 10.60 14.50
N PHE A 66 -1.23 10.55 13.62
CA PHE A 66 -1.62 11.63 12.74
C PHE A 66 -2.86 12.38 13.24
N CYS A 67 -2.96 12.58 14.57
CA CYS A 67 -4.16 13.14 15.20
C CYS A 67 -4.50 14.59 14.78
N ASP A 68 -3.53 15.32 14.23
CA ASP A 68 -3.69 16.67 13.70
C ASP A 68 -4.00 16.72 12.19
N TYR A 69 -4.10 15.56 11.54
CA TYR A 69 -4.31 15.40 10.09
C TYR A 69 -5.61 14.65 9.80
N HIS A 70 -6.10 14.79 8.57
CA HIS A 70 -7.20 13.94 8.11
C HIS A 70 -6.66 12.57 7.69
N VAL A 71 -7.22 11.51 8.29
CA VAL A 71 -6.93 10.11 7.93
C VAL A 71 -8.18 9.53 7.25
N SER A 72 -8.00 8.92 6.09
CA SER A 72 -9.04 8.19 5.37
C SER A 72 -8.68 6.71 5.29
N ASP A 73 -9.65 5.85 5.57
CA ASP A 73 -9.56 4.42 5.27
C ASP A 73 -10.01 4.19 3.83
N CYS A 74 -9.07 3.74 2.99
CA CYS A 74 -9.25 3.45 1.58
C CYS A 74 -9.24 1.94 1.30
N THR A 75 -9.33 1.11 2.35
CA THR A 75 -9.26 -0.34 2.25
C THR A 75 -10.44 -0.90 1.45
N ASP A 76 -10.14 -1.59 0.35
CA ASP A 76 -11.09 -2.43 -0.39
C ASP A 76 -10.58 -3.86 -0.45
N LEU A 77 -10.93 -4.66 0.56
CA LEU A 77 -10.54 -6.06 0.64
C LEU A 77 -11.23 -6.94 -0.41
N ASN A 78 -12.26 -6.47 -1.11
CA ASN A 78 -12.83 -7.25 -2.20
C ASN A 78 -11.89 -7.24 -3.40
N LEU A 79 -11.28 -6.09 -3.68
CA LEU A 79 -10.41 -5.89 -4.84
C LEU A 79 -8.93 -6.10 -4.55
N TYR A 80 -8.44 -5.72 -3.37
CA TYR A 80 -7.01 -5.61 -3.09
C TYR A 80 -6.53 -6.46 -1.90
N ASN A 81 -5.21 -6.56 -1.75
CA ASN A 81 -4.53 -7.50 -0.85
C ASN A 81 -3.84 -6.80 0.33
N CYS A 82 -4.27 -5.57 0.65
CA CYS A 82 -3.77 -4.77 1.76
C CYS A 82 -4.88 -3.95 2.42
N LEU A 83 -4.57 -3.50 3.64
CA LEU A 83 -5.20 -2.31 4.20
C LEU A 83 -4.54 -1.07 3.59
N GLU A 84 -5.36 -0.12 3.14
CA GLU A 84 -4.90 1.10 2.50
C GLU A 84 -5.41 2.31 3.27
N TYR A 85 -4.50 3.21 3.62
CA TYR A 85 -4.83 4.44 4.34
C TYR A 85 -4.20 5.63 3.63
N ASN A 86 -4.91 6.76 3.68
CA ASN A 86 -4.40 8.02 3.20
C ASN A 86 -4.39 9.05 4.33
N VAL A 87 -3.28 9.79 4.48
CA VAL A 87 -3.17 10.90 5.42
C VAL A 87 -2.90 12.19 4.66
N LEU A 88 -3.79 13.16 4.79
CA LEU A 88 -3.62 14.48 4.18
C LEU A 88 -2.65 15.33 5.03
N LEU A 89 -1.42 15.48 4.57
CA LEU A 89 -0.33 16.11 5.33
C LEU A 89 -0.39 17.63 5.39
N ASN A 90 -1.18 18.28 4.53
CA ASN A 90 -1.29 19.74 4.48
C ASN A 90 -2.74 20.24 4.62
N GLY A 91 -3.64 19.43 5.20
CA GLY A 91 -5.04 19.78 5.42
C GLY A 91 -5.73 18.91 6.48
N ARG A 92 -6.85 19.40 7.02
CA ARG A 92 -7.65 18.71 8.05
C ARG A 92 -9.02 18.25 7.57
N GLU A 93 -9.44 18.69 6.39
CA GLU A 93 -10.74 18.35 5.81
C GLU A 93 -10.55 17.40 4.63
N PRO A 94 -11.39 16.35 4.51
CA PRO A 94 -11.37 15.46 3.36
C PRO A 94 -11.61 16.24 2.07
N MET A 95 -10.82 15.92 1.05
CA MET A 95 -10.92 16.52 -0.28
C MET A 95 -11.47 15.52 -1.28
N LEU A 96 -12.33 15.98 -2.19
CA LEU A 96 -12.57 15.29 -3.45
C LEU A 96 -11.38 15.56 -4.40
N ASN A 97 -11.00 14.56 -5.19
CA ASN A 97 -9.77 14.61 -6.02
C ASN A 97 -9.79 15.66 -7.14
N ASP A 98 -10.94 16.24 -7.45
CA ASP A 98 -11.19 17.20 -8.52
C ASP A 98 -11.52 18.62 -8.03
N ASP A 99 -11.35 18.90 -6.73
CA ASP A 99 -11.69 20.19 -6.15
C ASP A 99 -10.61 21.27 -6.41
N ILE A 100 -10.71 21.91 -7.58
CA ILE A 100 -9.88 23.06 -7.99
C ILE A 100 -9.97 24.21 -6.97
N ASP A 101 -11.13 24.41 -6.34
CA ASP A 101 -11.31 25.50 -5.39
C ASP A 101 -10.61 25.24 -4.06
N TRP A 102 -10.45 23.97 -3.67
CA TRP A 102 -9.63 23.62 -2.53
C TRP A 102 -8.14 23.71 -2.84
N ILE A 103 -7.67 23.19 -3.99
CA ILE A 103 -6.22 23.27 -4.30
C ILE A 103 -5.74 24.72 -4.40
N ARG A 104 -6.61 25.65 -4.83
CA ARG A 104 -6.37 27.10 -4.72
C ARG A 104 -6.17 27.56 -3.27
N LYS A 105 -7.03 27.11 -2.34
CA LYS A 105 -6.95 27.44 -0.91
C LYS A 105 -5.70 26.85 -0.25
N SER A 106 -5.18 25.74 -0.75
CA SER A 106 -3.96 25.09 -0.27
C SER A 106 -2.68 25.57 -0.95
N ARG A 107 -2.74 26.71 -1.65
CA ARG A 107 -1.61 27.31 -2.39
C ARG A 107 -1.10 26.46 -3.55
N GLY A 108 -1.97 25.66 -4.15
CA GLY A 108 -1.70 24.92 -5.38
C GLY A 108 -1.18 23.50 -5.18
N GLU A 109 -1.07 23.00 -3.95
CA GLU A 109 -0.57 21.65 -3.68
C GLU A 109 -1.39 20.87 -2.65
N ARG A 110 -1.42 19.56 -2.83
CA ARG A 110 -1.98 18.57 -1.91
C ARG A 110 -0.94 17.49 -1.65
N LEU A 111 -0.74 17.13 -0.38
CA LEU A 111 0.23 16.13 0.04
C LEU A 111 -0.48 14.97 0.73
N ASP A 112 -0.44 13.79 0.11
CA ASP A 112 -1.10 12.58 0.56
C ASP A 112 -0.05 11.54 0.95
N LEU A 113 0.06 11.21 2.24
CA LEU A 113 0.83 10.04 2.69
C LEU A 113 -0.03 8.80 2.49
N ARG A 114 0.28 8.03 1.45
CA ARG A 114 -0.38 6.75 1.16
C ARG A 114 0.35 5.63 1.89
N ILE A 115 -0.38 4.87 2.70
CA ILE A 115 0.13 3.80 3.56
C ILE A 115 -0.55 2.49 3.16
N PHE A 116 0.25 1.45 2.95
CA PHE A 116 -0.20 0.12 2.59
C PHE A 116 0.30 -0.87 3.64
N VAL A 117 -0.59 -1.69 4.19
CA VAL A 117 -0.25 -2.72 5.17
C VAL A 117 -0.64 -4.08 4.61
N SER A 118 0.33 -4.97 4.47
CA SER A 118 0.13 -6.29 3.84
C SER A 118 -0.75 -7.17 4.72
N LEU A 119 -1.64 -7.95 4.09
CA LEU A 119 -2.39 -9.00 4.76
C LEU A 119 -1.57 -10.28 4.95
N LEU A 120 -0.56 -10.50 4.08
CA LEU A 120 0.19 -11.76 4.02
C LEU A 120 1.10 -11.94 5.23
N GLU A 121 1.78 -10.86 5.63
CA GLU A 121 2.72 -10.81 6.74
C GLU A 121 2.87 -9.37 7.24
N LYS A 122 3.59 -9.15 8.35
CA LYS A 122 3.83 -7.82 8.95
C LYS A 122 4.77 -6.92 8.14
N TYR A 123 4.38 -6.59 6.91
CA TYR A 123 5.04 -5.63 6.04
C TYR A 123 4.17 -4.40 5.80
N TYR A 124 4.81 -3.26 5.64
CA TYR A 124 4.14 -2.03 5.22
C TYR A 124 4.98 -1.26 4.21
N TYR A 125 4.31 -0.50 3.36
CA TYR A 125 4.93 0.44 2.42
C TYR A 125 4.23 1.79 2.57
N TYR A 126 4.97 2.88 2.33
CA TYR A 126 4.34 4.18 2.19
C TYR A 126 5.13 5.07 1.24
N TYR A 127 4.44 6.06 0.69
CA TYR A 127 5.04 7.16 -0.04
C TYR A 127 4.19 8.42 0.12
N VAL A 128 4.78 9.58 -0.15
CA VAL A 128 4.03 10.84 -0.21
C VAL A 128 3.78 11.19 -1.67
N LEU A 129 2.50 11.32 -2.02
CA LEU A 129 2.06 11.82 -3.31
C LEU A 129 1.79 13.32 -3.21
N LYS A 130 2.53 14.09 -3.99
CA LYS A 130 2.26 15.50 -4.23
C LYS A 130 1.38 15.63 -5.46
N THR A 131 0.20 16.20 -5.27
CA THR A 131 -0.70 16.57 -6.36
C THR A 131 -0.69 18.09 -6.51
N THR A 132 -0.47 18.57 -7.73
CA THR A 132 -0.54 20.00 -8.07
C THR A 132 -1.43 20.22 -9.27
N TYR A 133 -2.04 21.39 -9.35
CA TYR A 133 -2.83 21.82 -10.51
C TYR A 133 -2.20 23.07 -11.12
N ASP A 134 -1.87 23.00 -12.41
CA ASP A 134 -1.42 24.14 -13.19
C ASP A 134 -2.64 24.80 -13.86
N GLU A 135 -2.94 26.04 -13.49
CA GLU A 135 -4.08 26.77 -14.05
C GLU A 135 -3.86 27.25 -15.49
N GLU A 136 -2.61 27.48 -15.90
CA GLU A 136 -2.27 27.99 -17.23
C GLU A 136 -2.51 26.92 -18.29
N VAL A 137 -2.07 25.68 -18.01
CA VAL A 137 -2.26 24.54 -18.92
C VAL A 137 -3.46 23.68 -18.55
N ARG A 138 -4.08 23.90 -17.38
CA ARG A 138 -5.23 23.15 -16.84
C ARG A 138 -4.94 21.67 -16.63
N GLU A 139 -3.73 21.35 -16.22
CA GLU A 139 -3.27 19.97 -16.05
C GLU A 139 -3.01 19.65 -14.57
N TRP A 140 -3.31 18.41 -14.21
CA TRP A 140 -2.95 17.85 -12.91
C TRP A 140 -1.60 17.14 -13.02
N THR A 141 -0.73 17.37 -12.05
CA THR A 141 0.54 16.66 -11.92
C THR A 141 0.55 15.86 -10.63
N PHE A 142 1.04 14.63 -10.71
CA PHE A 142 1.16 13.70 -9.60
C PHE A 142 2.62 13.27 -9.48
N GLU A 143 3.25 13.58 -8.34
CA GLU A 143 4.67 13.33 -8.12
C GLU A 143 4.87 12.62 -6.78
N ILE A 144 5.61 11.51 -6.79
CA ILE A 144 6.04 10.89 -5.53
C ILE A 144 7.27 11.63 -5.04
N ILE A 145 7.16 12.26 -3.88
CA ILE A 145 8.21 13.06 -3.25
C ILE A 145 8.68 12.47 -1.93
N ASP A 146 9.91 12.79 -1.56
CA ASP A 146 10.42 12.52 -0.21
C ASP A 146 10.11 13.72 0.70
N VAL A 147 9.55 13.43 1.87
CA VAL A 147 9.19 14.43 2.88
C VAL A 147 9.78 14.01 4.22
N GLU A 148 10.58 14.89 4.81
CA GLU A 148 11.10 14.73 6.17
C GLU A 148 10.14 15.38 7.16
N MET A 149 9.41 14.56 7.92
CA MET A 149 8.50 15.01 8.97
C MET A 149 8.66 14.15 10.21
N ASP A 150 8.76 14.78 11.39
CA ASP A 150 8.87 14.09 12.68
C ASP A 150 7.73 13.09 12.90
N THR A 151 6.52 13.43 12.47
CA THR A 151 5.33 12.56 12.55
C THR A 151 5.49 11.27 11.73
N ILE A 152 6.09 11.36 10.53
CA ILE A 152 6.39 10.18 9.71
C ILE A 152 7.46 9.34 10.39
N CYS A 153 8.51 9.95 10.93
CA CYS A 153 9.53 9.21 11.69
C CYS A 153 8.95 8.52 12.93
N GLU A 154 8.00 9.14 13.63
CA GLU A 154 7.30 8.51 14.75
C GLU A 154 6.40 7.36 14.27
N PHE A 155 5.72 7.52 13.14
CA PHE A 155 4.95 6.46 12.51
C PHE A 155 5.81 5.22 12.24
N GLU A 156 6.97 5.38 11.62
CA GLU A 156 7.88 4.27 11.36
C GLU A 156 8.35 3.56 12.63
N LYS A 157 8.70 4.32 13.68
CA LYS A 157 9.11 3.76 14.98
C LYS A 157 7.99 2.95 15.61
N ARG A 158 6.76 3.45 15.57
CA ARG A 158 5.56 2.80 16.14
C ARG A 158 5.22 1.52 15.40
N MET A 159 5.20 1.55 14.08
CA MET A 159 5.03 0.36 13.23
C MET A 159 6.09 -0.69 13.54
N ASN A 160 7.36 -0.27 13.63
CA ASN A 160 8.45 -1.18 13.93
C ASN A 160 8.35 -1.83 15.33
N THR A 161 7.91 -1.06 16.33
CA THR A 161 7.69 -1.57 17.69
C THR A 161 6.58 -2.63 17.73
N LYS A 162 5.58 -2.52 16.85
CA LYS A 162 4.51 -3.52 16.65
C LYS A 162 4.95 -4.74 15.82
N GLY A 163 6.20 -4.74 15.37
CA GLY A 163 6.83 -5.82 14.60
C GLY A 163 6.67 -5.70 13.09
N PHE A 164 6.17 -4.57 12.58
CA PHE A 164 6.10 -4.34 11.14
C PHE A 164 7.46 -3.97 10.55
N ILE A 165 7.69 -4.42 9.32
CA ILE A 165 8.90 -4.16 8.55
C ILE A 165 8.55 -3.28 7.35
N ARG A 166 9.25 -2.15 7.20
CA ARG A 166 9.07 -1.26 6.06
C ARG A 166 9.66 -1.90 4.81
N VAL A 167 8.91 -1.99 3.73
CA VAL A 167 9.45 -2.35 2.41
C VAL A 167 10.04 -1.08 1.78
N GLU A 168 11.30 -1.14 1.37
CA GLU A 168 11.93 -0.04 0.64
C GLU A 168 11.52 -0.02 -0.83
N ARG A 169 11.58 1.15 -1.46
CA ARG A 169 11.22 1.34 -2.87
C ARG A 169 11.96 0.39 -3.81
N GLU A 170 13.25 0.17 -3.59
CA GLU A 170 14.06 -0.76 -4.40
C GLU A 170 13.57 -2.22 -4.28
N VAL A 171 13.22 -2.63 -3.06
CA VAL A 171 12.67 -3.97 -2.78
C VAL A 171 11.28 -4.10 -3.37
N ALA A 172 10.42 -3.09 -3.19
CA ALA A 172 9.05 -3.03 -3.69
C ALA A 172 9.01 -3.21 -5.23
N ARG A 173 9.98 -2.62 -5.93
CA ARG A 173 10.14 -2.67 -7.40
C ARG A 173 10.74 -3.97 -7.94
N THR A 174 11.19 -4.87 -7.07
CA THR A 174 11.81 -6.11 -7.53
C THR A 174 10.77 -7.03 -8.16
N ALA A 175 11.04 -7.51 -9.38
CA ALA A 175 10.12 -8.36 -10.13
C ALA A 175 9.93 -9.75 -9.48
N ILE A 176 8.70 -10.25 -9.55
CA ILE A 176 8.29 -11.63 -9.24
C ILE A 176 7.65 -12.20 -10.51
N PRO A 177 8.46 -12.69 -11.46
CA PRO A 177 8.01 -12.88 -12.84
C PRO A 177 7.12 -14.11 -13.05
N ASP A 178 7.05 -15.02 -12.08
CA ASP A 178 6.43 -16.34 -12.19
C ASP A 178 5.04 -16.43 -11.54
N ILE A 179 4.40 -15.31 -11.26
CA ILE A 179 3.04 -15.24 -10.70
C ILE A 179 2.18 -14.23 -11.47
N GLU A 180 0.86 -14.35 -11.33
CA GLU A 180 -0.13 -13.36 -11.80
C GLU A 180 -0.92 -12.80 -10.62
N THR A 181 -1.46 -11.60 -10.78
CA THR A 181 -2.41 -10.99 -9.83
C THR A 181 -3.77 -10.76 -10.50
N GLU A 182 -4.64 -9.93 -9.93
CA GLU A 182 -5.93 -9.61 -10.55
C GLU A 182 -5.76 -8.80 -11.83
N CYS A 183 -4.87 -7.81 -11.80
CA CYS A 183 -4.70 -6.85 -12.88
C CYS A 183 -3.42 -7.03 -13.70
N LEU A 184 -2.47 -7.86 -13.24
CA LEU A 184 -1.14 -7.99 -13.85
C LEU A 184 -0.81 -9.43 -14.23
N ARG A 185 -0.20 -9.57 -15.42
CA ARG A 185 0.21 -10.86 -15.98
C ARG A 185 1.58 -11.28 -15.48
N MET A 186 1.95 -12.53 -15.77
CA MET A 186 3.30 -13.02 -15.49
C MET A 186 4.35 -12.13 -16.16
N GLY A 187 5.40 -11.82 -15.41
CA GLY A 187 6.46 -10.91 -15.83
C GLY A 187 6.19 -9.42 -15.54
N GLU A 188 4.96 -9.04 -15.19
CA GLU A 188 4.59 -7.65 -14.84
C GLU A 188 4.51 -7.41 -13.33
N VAL A 189 4.43 -8.49 -12.54
CA VAL A 189 4.29 -8.43 -11.09
C VAL A 189 5.61 -8.09 -10.40
N ASN A 190 5.56 -7.22 -9.39
CA ASN A 190 6.66 -6.90 -8.50
C ASN A 190 6.27 -7.20 -7.04
N VAL A 191 7.22 -7.03 -6.10
CA VAL A 191 6.99 -7.26 -4.66
C VAL A 191 5.85 -6.39 -4.13
N PHE A 192 5.74 -5.13 -4.56
CA PHE A 192 4.65 -4.26 -4.13
C PHE A 192 3.29 -4.83 -4.53
N HIS A 193 3.13 -5.18 -5.81
CA HIS A 193 1.90 -5.76 -6.33
C HIS A 193 1.49 -7.03 -5.58
N ALA A 194 2.46 -7.90 -5.29
CA ALA A 194 2.20 -9.15 -4.60
C ALA A 194 1.86 -8.98 -3.10
N LEU A 195 2.51 -8.04 -2.40
CA LEU A 195 2.30 -7.83 -0.97
C LEU A 195 1.12 -6.91 -0.65
N PHE A 196 0.77 -6.00 -1.56
CA PHE A 196 -0.17 -4.92 -1.28
C PHE A 196 -1.30 -4.83 -2.31
N THR A 197 -1.05 -4.16 -3.44
CA THR A 197 -2.07 -3.91 -4.46
C THR A 197 -1.42 -3.76 -5.82
N ASP A 198 -2.11 -4.24 -6.85
CA ASP A 198 -1.77 -4.10 -8.26
C ASP A 198 -2.49 -2.92 -8.94
N SER A 199 -3.22 -2.09 -8.17
CA SER A 199 -3.90 -0.88 -8.69
C SER A 199 -3.01 0.35 -8.79
N VAL A 200 -1.84 0.34 -8.16
CA VAL A 200 -0.89 1.46 -8.18
C VAL A 200 0.16 1.21 -9.24
N SER A 201 0.18 2.04 -10.28
CA SER A 201 1.07 1.87 -11.44
C SER A 201 2.44 2.56 -11.28
N GLU A 202 2.55 3.51 -10.35
CA GLU A 202 3.74 4.35 -10.19
C GLU A 202 4.88 3.69 -9.37
N ILE A 203 4.67 2.46 -8.91
CA ILE A 203 5.64 1.70 -8.10
C ILE A 203 6.47 0.77 -8.97
#